data_AF-A0A2N1M8W1-F1
#
_entry.id   AF-A0A2N1M8W1-F1
#
_cell.length_a   1.000
_cell.length_b   1.000
_cell.length_c   1.000
_cell.angle_alpha   90.00
_cell.angle_beta   90.00
_cell.angle_gamma   90.00
#
_symmetry.space_group_name_H-M   'P 1'
#
loop_
_entity.id
_entity.type
_entity.pdbx_description
1 polymer ?
#
loop_
_entity_poly.entity_id
_entity_poly.type
_entity_poly.pdbx_seq_one_letter_code
_entity_poly.pdbx_strand_id
1 'polypeptide(L)' 'MFGGGLRVCPGRKLAMIELVALMALIYRKYDFDLVNMEAPLQVKSGIISACTQLLVKVKSRN' A
#
# COMPACT_ATOMS: atom_id res chain seq x y z
N MET A 1 -3.00 9.90 9.60
CA MET A 1 -1.88 9.17 8.96
C MET A 1 -0.51 9.54 9.53
N PHE A 2 -0.16 10.82 9.68
CA PHE A 2 1.20 11.24 10.09
C PHE A 2 1.28 11.98 11.44
N GLY A 3 0.32 11.77 12.35
CA GLY A 3 0.26 12.51 13.62
C GLY A 3 -0.10 14.00 13.44
N GLY A 4 0.27 14.84 14.41
CA GLY A 4 -0.02 16.28 14.41
C GLY A 4 0.82 17.07 15.42
N GLY A 5 0.80 18.41 15.30
CA GLY A 5 1.56 19.32 16.17
C GLY A 5 3.07 19.07 16.14
N LEU A 6 3.72 19.18 17.30
CA LEU A 6 5.17 18.96 17.47
C LEU A 6 5.61 17.51 17.18
N ARG A 7 4.68 16.55 17.19
CA ARG A 7 4.94 15.12 16.91
C ARG A 7 4.44 14.69 15.54
N VAL A 8 4.33 15.63 14.60
CA VAL A 8 4.05 15.28 13.21
C VAL A 8 5.22 14.47 12.65
N CYS A 9 4.93 13.43 11.88
CA CYS A 9 5.96 12.55 11.32
C CYS A 9 6.93 13.37 10.44
N PRO A 10 8.23 13.43 10.78
CA PRO A 10 9.21 14.16 9.99
C PRO A 10 9.40 13.52 8.60
N GLY A 11 9.18 12.21 8.48
CA GLY A 11 9.27 11.44 7.25
C GLY A 11 8.06 11.59 6.30
N ARG A 12 7.02 12.35 6.65
CA ARG A 12 5.77 12.40 5.85
C ARG A 12 5.98 12.77 4.38
N LYS A 13 6.96 13.64 4.08
CA LYS A 13 7.25 14.04 2.69
C LYS A 13 7.88 12.90 1.91
N LEU A 14 8.86 12.21 2.50
CA LEU A 14 9.49 11.05 1.89
C LEU A 14 8.48 9.92 1.66
N ALA A 15 7.68 9.60 2.69
CA ALA A 15 6.65 8.56 2.61
C ALA A 15 5.63 8.81 1.47
N MET A 16 5.23 10.08 1.27
CA MET A 16 4.34 10.43 0.16
C MET A 16 5.02 10.30 -1.21
N ILE A 17 6.30 10.68 -1.32
CA ILE A 17 7.07 10.52 -2.56
C ILE A 17 7.21 9.04 -2.92
N GLU A 18 7.59 8.21 -1.95
CA GLU A 18 7.73 6.76 -2.14
C GLU A 18 6.39 6.13 -2.56
N LEU A 19 5.29 6.48 -1.88
CA LEU A 19 3.97 5.95 -2.19
C LEU A 19 3.52 6.30 -3.62
N VAL A 20 3.65 7.58 -4.01
CA VAL A 20 3.26 8.04 -5.35
C VAL A 20 4.16 7.43 -6.42
N ALA A 21 5.48 7.42 -6.22
CA ALA A 21 6.43 6.84 -7.16
C ALA A 21 6.17 5.34 -7.35
N LEU A 22 5.95 4.60 -6.26
CA LEU A 22 5.63 3.18 -6.30
C LEU A 22 4.35 2.92 -7.10
N MET A 23 3.25 3.62 -6.78
CA MET A 23 1.99 3.46 -7.50
C MET A 23 2.15 3.79 -8.99
N ALA A 24 2.80 4.91 -9.32
CA ALA A 24 3.00 5.32 -10.71
C ALA A 24 3.84 4.31 -11.50
N LEU A 25 4.93 3.80 -10.93
CA LEU A 25 5.81 2.84 -11.61
C LEU A 25 5.14 1.47 -11.78
N ILE A 26 4.40 1.02 -10.78
CA ILE A 26 3.71 -0.26 -10.79
C ILE A 26 2.53 -0.24 -11.77
N TYR A 27 1.58 0.68 -11.61
CA TYR A 27 0.36 0.72 -12.44
C TYR A 27 0.62 1.15 -13.89
N ARG A 28 1.79 1.74 -14.18
CA ARG A 28 2.20 1.98 -15.56
C ARG A 28 2.46 0.69 -16.33
N LYS A 29 2.94 -0.36 -15.66
CA LYS A 29 3.40 -1.60 -16.30
C LYS A 29 2.52 -2.81 -16.01
N TYR A 30 1.68 -2.74 -14.99
CA TYR A 30 0.96 -3.91 -14.52
C TYR A 30 -0.48 -3.58 -14.14
N ASP A 31 -1.37 -4.50 -14.48
CA ASP A 31 -2.72 -4.58 -13.95
C ASP A 31 -2.79 -5.66 -12.88
N PHE A 32 -3.67 -5.46 -11.89
CA PHE A 32 -3.77 -6.31 -10.70
C PHE A 32 -5.21 -6.77 -10.50
N ASP A 33 -5.41 -8.08 -10.35
CA ASP A 33 -6.68 -8.67 -9.92
C ASP A 33 -6.48 -9.37 -8.57
N LEU A 34 -7.44 -9.26 -7.64
CA LEU A 34 -7.40 -10.09 -6.44
C LEU A 34 -7.61 -11.56 -6.82
N VAL A 35 -6.86 -12.47 -6.19
CA VAL A 35 -7.07 -13.92 -6.40
C VAL A 35 -8.46 -14.33 -5.91
N ASN A 36 -8.93 -13.74 -4.81
CA ASN A 36 -10.27 -13.93 -4.26
C ASN A 36 -10.78 -12.59 -3.69
N MET A 37 -11.86 -12.05 -4.25
CA MET A 37 -12.48 -10.80 -3.79
C MET A 37 -13.35 -10.97 -2.53
N GLU A 38 -13.82 -12.18 -2.26
CA GLU A 38 -14.70 -12.49 -1.13
C GLU A 38 -13.91 -12.85 0.13
N ALA A 39 -12.63 -13.19 -0.03
CA ALA A 39 -11.77 -13.53 1.10
C ALA A 39 -11.58 -12.32 2.02
N PRO A 40 -11.70 -12.51 3.36
CA PRO A 40 -11.44 -11.43 4.30
C PRO A 40 -9.97 -11.02 4.29
N LEU A 41 -9.71 -9.73 4.48
CA LEU A 41 -8.34 -9.21 4.60
C LEU A 41 -7.68 -9.71 5.87
N GLN A 42 -6.47 -10.28 5.74
CA GLN A 42 -5.69 -10.75 6.89
C GLN A 42 -4.93 -9.59 7.55
N VAL A 43 -5.67 -8.77 8.29
CA VAL A 43 -5.14 -7.61 9.02
C VAL A 43 -4.67 -8.03 10.40
N LYS A 44 -3.43 -7.68 10.75
CA LYS A 44 -2.95 -7.70 12.14
C LYS A 44 -2.86 -6.27 12.65
N SER A 45 -3.44 -6.04 13.82
CA SER A 45 -3.49 -4.73 14.47
C SER A 45 -2.61 -4.72 15.72
N GLY A 46 -1.91 -3.62 15.93
CA GLY A 46 -1.03 -3.35 17.06
C GLY A 46 -0.73 -1.86 17.14
N ILE A 47 0.53 -1.47 17.32
CA ILE A 47 0.95 -0.06 17.14
C ILE A 47 0.73 0.40 15.69
N ILE A 48 0.85 -0.53 14.74
CA ILE A 48 0.58 -0.33 13.32
C ILE A 48 -0.40 -1.43 12.90
N SER A 49 -1.41 -1.06 12.11
CA SER A 49 -2.29 -2.02 11.44
C SER A 49 -1.74 -2.34 10.07
N ALA A 50 -1.50 -3.61 9.77
CA ALA A 50 -0.92 -4.06 8.51
C ALA A 50 -1.67 -5.26 7.94
N CYS A 51 -1.82 -5.29 6.61
CA CYS A 51 -2.26 -6.48 5.90
C CYS A 51 -1.07 -7.44 5.77
N THR A 52 -1.19 -8.62 6.39
CA THR A 52 -0.09 -9.60 6.42
C THR A 52 -0.05 -10.49 5.19
N GLN A 53 -1.18 -10.66 4.51
CA GLN A 53 -1.26 -11.44 3.28
C GLN A 53 -2.35 -10.90 2.37
N LEU A 54 -1.97 -10.63 1.11
CA LEU A 54 -2.88 -10.23 0.04
C LEU A 54 -2.40 -10.88 -1.26
N LEU A 55 -3.12 -11.91 -1.72
CA LEU A 55 -2.78 -12.60 -2.96
C LEU A 55 -3.40 -11.88 -4.15
N VAL A 56 -2.54 -11.45 -5.08
CA VAL A 56 -2.94 -10.76 -6.32
C VAL A 56 -2.38 -11.48 -7.54
N LYS A 57 -3.14 -11.48 -8.63
CA LYS A 57 -2.68 -11.86 -9.96
C LYS A 57 -2.15 -10.60 -10.64
N VAL A 58 -0.92 -10.66 -11.12
CA VAL A 58 -0.27 -9.55 -11.83
C VAL A 58 -0.29 -9.85 -13.32
N LYS A 59 -0.80 -8.92 -14.11
CA LYS A 59 -0.81 -8.97 -15.58
C LYS A 59 0.08 -7.85 -16.11
N SER A 60 0.97 -8.16 -17.04
CA SER A 60 1.76 -7.10 -17.70
C SER A 60 0.83 -6.30 -18.62
N ARG A 61 0.87 -4.97 -18.47
CA ARG A 61 0.22 -4.02 -19.36
C ARG A 61 1.22 -3.71 -20.46
N ASN A 62 0.99 -4.31 -21.62
CA ASN A 62 1.84 -4.16 -22.81
C ASN A 62 1.70 -2.76 -23.41
#